data_AF-A0A6I2YF43-F1
#
_entry.id   AF-A0A6I2YF43-F1
#
_cell.length_a   1.000
_cell.length_b   1.000
_cell.length_c   1.000
_cell.angle_alpha   90.00
_cell.angle_beta   90.00
_cell.angle_gamma   90.00
#
_symmetry.space_group_name_H-M   'P 1'
#
loop_
_entity.id
_entity.type
_entity.pdbx_description
1 polymer ?
#
loop_
_entity_poly.entity_id
_entity_poly.type
_entity_poly.pdbx_seq_one_letter_code
_entity_poly.pdbx_strand_id
1 'polypeptide(L)'
;MRNKYVKLTEWMSMPHAEPLRVTFAQLDALVGGLPPSALRDRNWWGNTLGNSQSAAWLKAGWLVQSVELRTAHATFVRGAHRPRSDAGLRPARTGAPRTTWARDPILHGATALDDLVVRAGWSSVEAVVAANTVFLHPDTVAQAGSGAVFPVVRDPTRRGQLGELPDGRKVLFDDNATPTDVFLWAANRIKGPDVQFNHVWSRSKDPDSYTALWNLCCTPAFLAKTSDSHPGVVSMLRYRSYDLYGVLPEGVGGPLRPGHYGELTWAAMPPTVDDLEAVFRARMRSAPLRRASVVARTIGWVFSDGPDIAL
;
A
#
# COMPACT_ATOMS: atom_id res chain seq x y z
N MET A 1 -11.94 -2.07 -29.04
CA MET A 1 -13.26 -2.03 -28.36
C MET A 1 -13.80 -0.60 -28.39
N ARG A 2 -15.05 -0.39 -28.80
CA ARG A 2 -15.65 0.96 -28.89
C ARG A 2 -15.96 1.44 -27.47
N ASN A 3 -15.38 2.56 -27.02
CA ASN A 3 -15.62 3.08 -25.67
C ASN A 3 -17.10 3.46 -25.52
N LYS A 4 -17.82 2.81 -24.59
CA LYS A 4 -19.27 3.02 -24.41
C LYS A 4 -19.65 4.45 -23.97
N TYR A 5 -18.69 5.24 -23.50
CA TYR A 5 -18.87 6.63 -23.06
C TYR A 5 -18.64 7.68 -24.16
N VAL A 6 -18.45 7.26 -25.42
CA VAL A 6 -18.31 8.20 -26.55
C VAL A 6 -19.55 9.08 -26.70
N LYS A 7 -20.75 8.48 -26.67
CA LYS A 7 -22.03 9.22 -26.73
C LYS A 7 -22.19 10.24 -25.61
N LEU A 8 -21.66 9.94 -24.43
CA LEU A 8 -21.64 10.86 -23.30
C LEU A 8 -20.74 12.07 -23.57
N THR A 9 -19.57 11.85 -24.17
CA THR A 9 -18.63 12.93 -24.56
C THR A 9 -19.27 13.84 -25.60
N GLU A 10 -19.90 13.28 -26.63
CA GLU A 10 -20.59 14.01 -27.69
C GLU A 10 -21.75 14.85 -27.14
N TRP A 11 -22.61 14.23 -26.33
CA TRP A 11 -23.75 14.90 -25.72
C TRP A 11 -23.31 16.06 -24.82
N MET A 12 -22.27 15.86 -23.98
CA MET A 12 -21.75 16.92 -23.12
C MET A 12 -21.00 18.03 -23.88
N SER A 13 -20.53 17.76 -25.09
CA SER A 13 -19.88 18.78 -25.94
C SER A 13 -20.88 19.76 -26.56
N MET A 14 -22.18 19.44 -26.54
CA MET A 14 -23.24 20.36 -26.95
C MET A 14 -23.42 21.52 -25.95
N PRO A 15 -24.05 22.64 -26.34
CA PRO A 15 -24.36 23.73 -25.42
C PRO A 15 -25.31 23.27 -24.30
N HIS A 16 -24.87 23.41 -23.05
CA HIS A 16 -25.66 23.16 -21.85
C HIS A 16 -25.55 24.33 -20.89
N ALA A 17 -26.59 24.55 -20.10
CA ALA A 17 -26.53 25.48 -18.97
C ALA A 17 -25.55 24.96 -17.90
N GLU A 18 -24.84 25.86 -17.23
CA GLU A 18 -23.94 25.54 -16.14
C GLU A 18 -24.54 26.00 -14.79
N PRO A 19 -24.65 25.14 -13.77
CA PRO A 19 -24.18 23.75 -13.75
C PRO A 19 -25.11 22.78 -14.51
N LEU A 20 -24.51 21.81 -15.21
CA LEU A 20 -25.23 20.76 -15.93
C LEU A 20 -25.64 19.66 -14.96
N ARG A 21 -26.92 19.59 -14.63
CA ARG A 21 -27.47 18.53 -13.76
C ARG A 21 -28.07 17.41 -14.61
N VAL A 22 -27.62 16.19 -14.37
CA VAL A 22 -28.03 15.00 -15.13
C VAL A 22 -28.49 13.90 -14.17
N THR A 23 -29.62 13.27 -14.47
CA THR A 23 -30.08 12.11 -13.67
C THR A 23 -29.31 10.85 -14.04
N PHE A 24 -29.26 9.87 -13.13
CA PHE A 24 -28.63 8.58 -13.44
C PHE A 24 -29.38 7.85 -14.55
N ALA A 25 -30.71 7.95 -14.59
CA ALA A 25 -31.51 7.35 -15.66
C ALA A 25 -31.20 7.97 -17.03
N GLN A 26 -30.96 9.28 -17.10
CA GLN A 26 -30.54 9.95 -18.33
C GLN A 26 -29.15 9.49 -18.77
N LEU A 27 -28.19 9.38 -17.84
CA LEU A 27 -26.85 8.88 -18.15
C LEU A 27 -26.86 7.40 -18.53
N ASP A 28 -27.68 6.58 -17.86
CA ASP A 28 -27.89 5.15 -18.11
C ASP A 28 -28.41 4.91 -19.53
N ALA A 29 -29.45 5.63 -19.93
CA ALA A 29 -29.99 5.58 -21.29
C ALA A 29 -28.97 6.05 -22.34
N LEU A 30 -28.16 7.08 -22.01
CA LEU A 30 -27.19 7.66 -22.94
C LEU A 30 -25.98 6.74 -23.20
N VAL A 31 -25.52 6.00 -22.18
CA VAL A 31 -24.34 5.11 -22.28
C VAL A 31 -24.70 3.64 -22.48
N GLY A 32 -25.99 3.30 -22.52
CA GLY A 32 -26.48 1.94 -22.71
C GLY A 32 -26.29 1.05 -21.49
N GLY A 33 -26.44 1.60 -20.29
CA GLY A 33 -26.32 0.90 -19.00
C GLY A 33 -25.12 1.38 -18.16
N LEU A 34 -25.44 2.00 -17.03
CA LEU A 34 -24.52 2.29 -15.95
C LEU A 34 -24.23 1.02 -15.15
N PRO A 35 -22.96 0.79 -14.75
CA PRO A 35 -22.64 -0.33 -13.87
C PRO A 35 -23.27 -0.10 -12.48
N PRO A 36 -23.59 -1.17 -11.72
CA PRO A 36 -24.11 -1.05 -10.35
C PRO A 36 -23.24 -0.20 -9.42
N SER A 37 -21.93 -0.14 -9.67
CA SER A 37 -20.99 0.72 -8.92
C SER A 37 -21.29 2.20 -9.07
N ALA A 38 -21.75 2.66 -10.25
CA ALA A 38 -22.10 4.06 -10.47
C ALA A 38 -23.27 4.52 -9.57
N LEU A 39 -24.14 3.58 -9.18
CA LEU A 39 -25.32 3.82 -8.35
C LEU A 39 -25.01 3.77 -6.85
N ARG A 40 -23.89 3.15 -6.44
CA ARG A 40 -23.59 2.82 -5.04
C ARG A 40 -22.30 3.44 -4.52
N ASP A 41 -21.36 3.74 -5.40
CA ASP A 41 -20.03 4.23 -5.03
C ASP A 41 -19.77 5.63 -5.60
N ARG A 42 -19.53 6.59 -4.72
CA ARG A 42 -19.19 7.97 -5.10
C ARG A 42 -17.83 8.07 -5.81
N ASN A 43 -16.89 7.16 -5.52
CA ASN A 43 -15.56 7.18 -6.12
C ASN A 43 -15.60 6.93 -7.64
N TRP A 44 -16.63 6.24 -8.13
CA TRP A 44 -16.85 6.01 -9.55
C TRP A 44 -16.98 7.32 -10.35
N TRP A 45 -17.45 8.40 -9.71
CA TRP A 45 -17.68 9.73 -10.28
C TRP A 45 -16.45 10.66 -10.19
N GLY A 46 -15.29 10.16 -9.77
CA GLY A 46 -14.07 10.96 -9.64
C GLY A 46 -13.56 11.53 -10.97
N ASN A 47 -13.00 12.74 -10.92
CA ASN A 47 -12.43 13.45 -12.07
C ASN A 47 -10.99 13.00 -12.39
N THR A 48 -10.82 11.72 -12.74
CA THR A 48 -9.53 11.12 -13.11
C THR A 48 -9.48 10.69 -14.57
N LEU A 49 -8.49 11.16 -15.34
CA LEU A 49 -8.34 10.78 -16.76
C LEU A 49 -8.08 9.27 -17.01
N GLY A 50 -7.66 8.53 -15.98
CA GLY A 50 -7.34 7.09 -16.08
C GLY A 50 -8.55 6.15 -16.17
N ASN A 51 -9.77 6.64 -15.95
CA ASN A 51 -10.99 5.83 -16.01
C ASN A 51 -11.85 6.22 -17.22
N SER A 52 -12.33 5.23 -17.97
CA SER A 52 -13.04 5.42 -19.24
C SER A 52 -14.29 6.30 -19.14
N GLN A 53 -15.02 6.22 -18.02
CA GLN A 53 -16.19 7.05 -17.77
C GLN A 53 -15.81 8.51 -17.53
N SER A 54 -14.79 8.76 -16.70
CA SER A 54 -14.45 10.12 -16.30
C SER A 54 -13.65 10.86 -17.35
N ALA A 55 -12.86 10.14 -18.13
CA ALA A 55 -12.28 10.69 -19.35
C ALA A 55 -13.34 11.28 -20.31
N ALA A 56 -14.59 10.79 -20.31
CA ALA A 56 -15.63 11.27 -21.21
C ALA A 56 -16.09 12.70 -20.88
N TRP A 57 -16.48 12.97 -19.64
CA TRP A 57 -16.87 14.33 -19.25
C TRP A 57 -15.68 15.29 -19.20
N LEU A 58 -14.50 14.80 -18.77
CA LEU A 58 -13.27 15.61 -18.75
C LEU A 58 -12.86 16.08 -20.15
N LYS A 59 -12.92 15.21 -21.16
CA LYS A 59 -12.65 15.57 -22.57
C LYS A 59 -13.68 16.55 -23.13
N ALA A 60 -14.92 16.46 -22.69
CA ALA A 60 -15.97 17.42 -23.02
C ALA A 60 -15.84 18.75 -22.26
N GLY A 61 -14.81 18.92 -21.42
CA GLY A 61 -14.55 20.15 -20.65
C GLY A 61 -15.40 20.28 -19.39
N TRP A 62 -15.94 19.18 -18.89
CA TRP A 62 -16.79 19.12 -17.70
C TRP A 62 -16.09 18.37 -16.56
N LEU A 63 -16.36 18.81 -15.34
CA LEU A 63 -15.94 18.17 -14.09
C LEU A 63 -17.19 17.79 -13.30
N VAL A 64 -17.22 16.59 -12.72
CA VAL A 64 -18.24 16.26 -11.73
C VAL A 64 -17.98 17.14 -10.51
N GLN A 65 -18.95 18.00 -10.18
CA GLN A 65 -18.94 18.85 -9.00
C GLN A 65 -19.53 18.11 -7.80
N SER A 66 -20.65 17.42 -7.99
CA SER A 66 -21.34 16.67 -6.93
C SER A 66 -22.10 15.48 -7.49
N VAL A 67 -22.24 14.44 -6.68
CA VAL A 67 -23.10 13.29 -6.98
C VAL A 67 -23.97 12.95 -5.78
N GLU A 68 -25.27 12.89 -6.01
CA GLU A 68 -26.28 12.51 -5.02
C GLU A 68 -26.86 11.15 -5.34
N LEU A 69 -26.35 10.11 -4.66
CA LEU A 69 -26.76 8.71 -4.88
C LEU A 69 -28.22 8.46 -4.45
N ARG A 70 -28.70 9.13 -3.38
CA ARG A 70 -30.08 8.94 -2.87
C ARG A 70 -31.14 9.46 -3.83
N THR A 71 -30.87 10.59 -4.48
CA THR A 71 -31.79 11.18 -5.46
C THR A 71 -31.40 10.82 -6.89
N ALA A 72 -30.29 10.11 -7.10
CA ALA A 72 -29.76 9.66 -8.39
C ALA A 72 -29.47 10.80 -9.39
N HIS A 73 -28.71 11.81 -8.95
CA HIS A 73 -28.28 12.93 -9.80
C HIS A 73 -26.78 13.19 -9.72
N ALA A 74 -26.17 13.59 -10.83
CA ALA A 74 -24.83 14.15 -10.89
C ALA A 74 -24.87 15.58 -11.45
N THR A 75 -24.04 16.45 -10.89
CA THR A 75 -23.92 17.85 -11.31
C THR A 75 -22.52 18.06 -11.87
N PHE A 76 -22.46 18.63 -13.06
CA PHE A 76 -21.23 18.92 -13.79
C PHE A 76 -21.03 20.43 -13.92
N VAL A 77 -19.78 20.88 -13.88
CA VAL A 77 -19.38 22.27 -14.12
C VAL A 77 -18.29 22.33 -15.18
N ARG A 78 -18.16 23.44 -15.89
CA ARG A 78 -17.09 23.64 -16.86
C ARG A 78 -15.78 23.84 -16.10
N GLY A 79 -14.74 23.16 -16.55
CA GLY A 79 -13.43 23.33 -15.94
C GLY A 79 -12.33 22.60 -16.69
N ALA A 80 -11.16 23.23 -16.76
CA ALA A 80 -9.96 22.59 -17.27
C ALA A 80 -9.36 21.68 -16.20
N HIS A 81 -9.17 20.40 -16.52
CA HIS A 81 -8.42 19.49 -15.68
C HIS A 81 -6.93 19.88 -15.73
N ARG A 82 -6.42 20.58 -14.70
CA ARG A 82 -4.99 20.91 -14.58
C ARG A 82 -4.29 19.86 -13.70
N PRO A 83 -3.24 19.17 -14.20
CA PRO A 83 -2.42 18.34 -13.33
C PRO A 83 -1.64 19.25 -12.36
N ARG A 84 -1.52 18.83 -11.10
CA ARG A 84 -0.76 19.58 -10.07
C ARG A 84 0.74 19.47 -10.37
N SER A 85 1.45 20.59 -10.41
CA SER A 85 2.92 20.67 -10.28
C SER A 85 3.28 21.75 -9.25
N ASP A 86 4.32 21.45 -8.46
CA ASP A 86 4.81 22.22 -7.32
C ASP A 86 5.35 23.62 -7.61
N ALA A 87 5.31 24.43 -6.55
CA ALA A 87 6.20 25.54 -6.17
C ALA A 87 6.37 26.78 -7.08
N GLY A 88 6.29 27.96 -6.46
CA GLY A 88 6.98 29.16 -6.96
C GLY A 88 6.23 30.49 -6.81
N LEU A 89 6.34 31.09 -5.62
CA LEU A 89 6.28 32.52 -5.25
C LEU A 89 5.57 33.56 -6.16
N ARG A 90 4.65 34.34 -5.55
CA ARG A 90 4.66 35.83 -5.59
C ARG A 90 3.75 36.45 -4.50
N PRO A 91 4.07 37.67 -4.00
CA PRO A 91 3.45 38.28 -2.83
C PRO A 91 2.14 39.02 -3.15
N ALA A 92 1.42 39.31 -2.06
CA ALA A 92 0.02 39.72 -1.94
C ALA A 92 -0.42 40.97 -2.73
N ARG A 93 -1.71 40.98 -3.12
CA ARG A 93 -2.62 42.14 -2.99
C ARG A 93 -4.09 41.69 -2.89
N THR A 94 -4.55 41.68 -1.65
CA THR A 94 -5.89 42.00 -1.09
C THR A 94 -7.10 42.06 -2.04
N GLY A 95 -8.05 41.15 -1.83
CA GLY A 95 -9.45 41.22 -2.26
C GLY A 95 -10.25 40.04 -1.68
N ALA A 96 -11.25 40.33 -0.84
CA ALA A 96 -11.92 39.43 0.10
C ALA A 96 -12.68 38.21 -0.52
N PRO A 97 -12.96 37.15 0.28
CA PRO A 97 -13.22 35.80 -0.21
C PRO A 97 -14.70 35.51 -0.53
N ARG A 98 -14.95 34.77 -1.62
CA ARG A 98 -16.24 34.08 -1.85
C ARG A 98 -16.13 32.65 -1.32
N THR A 99 -16.97 32.34 -0.34
CA THR A 99 -16.99 31.14 0.49
C THR A 99 -17.34 29.88 -0.31
N THR A 100 -16.31 29.10 -0.60
CA THR A 100 -16.45 27.67 -0.89
C THR A 100 -16.88 26.96 0.40
N TRP A 101 -17.86 26.05 0.35
CA TRP A 101 -18.03 25.03 1.39
C TRP A 101 -16.90 23.98 1.27
N ALA A 102 -15.65 24.44 1.20
CA ALA A 102 -14.51 23.66 1.63
C ALA A 102 -14.78 23.38 3.10
N ARG A 103 -15.26 22.17 3.40
CA ARG A 103 -15.33 21.75 4.80
C ARG A 103 -13.90 21.53 5.20
N ASP A 104 -13.47 22.26 6.22
CA ASP A 104 -12.18 22.00 6.83
C ASP A 104 -12.15 20.52 7.27
N PRO A 105 -11.05 19.81 7.03
CA PRO A 105 -10.89 18.49 7.59
C PRO A 105 -11.06 18.60 9.10
N ILE A 106 -11.81 17.68 9.70
CA ILE A 106 -11.93 17.60 11.17
C ILE A 106 -10.54 17.54 11.81
N LEU A 107 -9.60 16.83 11.16
CA LEU A 107 -8.20 16.72 11.56
C LEU A 107 -7.33 16.33 10.37
N HIS A 108 -6.13 16.89 10.25
CA HIS A 108 -5.08 16.39 9.37
C HIS A 108 -4.14 15.47 10.16
N GLY A 109 -4.38 14.15 10.11
CA GLY A 109 -3.71 13.18 10.98
C GLY A 109 -2.18 13.17 10.87
N ALA A 110 -1.63 13.40 9.68
CA ALA A 110 -0.17 13.49 9.50
C ALA A 110 0.41 14.70 10.25
N THR A 111 -0.21 15.86 10.13
CA THR A 111 0.20 17.08 10.85
C THR A 111 0.02 16.92 12.36
N ALA A 112 -1.08 16.29 12.78
CA ALA A 112 -1.30 16.01 14.20
C ALA A 112 -0.23 15.08 14.79
N LEU A 113 0.24 14.10 14.00
CA LEU A 113 1.34 13.22 14.38
C LEU A 113 2.66 13.99 14.42
N ASP A 114 2.99 14.79 13.39
CA ASP A 114 4.18 15.65 13.37
C ASP A 114 4.25 16.52 14.64
N ASP A 115 3.17 17.22 14.95
CA ASP A 115 3.07 18.08 16.14
C ASP A 115 3.25 17.28 17.44
N LEU A 116 2.66 16.09 17.53
CA LEU A 116 2.77 15.23 18.71
C LEU A 116 4.21 14.75 18.91
N VAL A 117 4.87 14.35 17.83
CA VAL A 117 6.25 13.85 17.83
C VAL A 117 7.22 14.96 18.25
N VAL A 118 7.06 16.17 17.70
CA VAL A 118 7.84 17.35 18.11
C VAL A 118 7.60 17.70 19.58
N ARG A 119 6.33 17.73 20.04
CA ARG A 119 6.02 17.96 21.47
C ARG A 119 6.61 16.90 22.40
N ALA A 120 6.72 15.67 21.92
CA ALA A 120 7.35 14.57 22.64
C ALA A 120 8.89 14.65 22.64
N GLY A 121 9.48 15.67 22.02
CA GLY A 121 10.92 15.94 22.01
C GLY A 121 11.70 15.26 20.88
N TRP A 122 11.00 14.66 19.91
CA TRP A 122 11.63 14.07 18.73
C TRP A 122 11.85 15.12 17.63
N SER A 123 12.89 14.92 16.83
CA SER A 123 13.20 15.83 15.71
C SER A 123 12.24 15.66 14.53
N SER A 124 11.70 14.46 14.30
CA SER A 124 10.74 14.18 13.22
C SER A 124 10.01 12.84 13.38
N VAL A 125 9.00 12.59 12.55
CA VAL A 125 8.31 11.29 12.46
C VAL A 125 9.27 10.19 12.03
N GLU A 126 10.22 10.48 11.13
CA GLU A 126 11.28 9.56 10.74
C GLU A 126 12.14 9.15 11.94
N ALA A 127 12.51 10.09 12.80
CA ALA A 127 13.32 9.81 13.98
C ALA A 127 12.61 8.86 14.97
N VAL A 128 11.35 9.12 15.30
CA VAL A 128 10.59 8.24 16.21
C VAL A 128 10.32 6.88 15.58
N VAL A 129 10.05 6.81 14.28
CA VAL A 129 9.83 5.53 13.59
C VAL A 129 11.14 4.73 13.53
N ALA A 130 12.27 5.35 13.19
CA ALA A 130 13.56 4.67 13.14
C ALA A 130 13.93 4.06 14.51
N ALA A 131 13.77 4.83 15.58
CA ALA A 131 14.07 4.40 16.95
C ALA A 131 13.16 3.28 17.46
N ASN A 132 12.02 3.05 16.80
CA ASN A 132 11.03 2.03 17.17
C ASN A 132 10.79 0.97 16.09
N THR A 133 11.58 0.94 15.02
CA THR A 133 11.44 -0.07 13.96
C THR A 133 12.52 -1.12 14.10
N VAL A 134 12.10 -2.36 14.35
CA VAL A 134 13.00 -3.50 14.44
C VAL A 134 13.15 -4.16 13.07
N PHE A 135 14.40 -4.21 12.61
CA PHE A 135 14.87 -5.04 11.51
C PHE A 135 15.57 -6.29 12.06
N LEU A 136 15.69 -7.34 11.25
CA LEU A 136 16.45 -8.54 11.59
C LEU A 136 17.95 -8.29 11.43
N HIS A 137 18.77 -9.08 12.12
CA HIS A 137 20.22 -9.01 11.95
C HIS A 137 20.63 -9.41 10.51
N PRO A 138 21.57 -8.71 9.85
CA PRO A 138 22.00 -9.03 8.48
C PRO A 138 22.45 -10.49 8.30
N ASP A 139 23.25 -11.03 9.22
CA ASP A 139 23.71 -12.42 9.16
C ASP A 139 22.58 -13.44 9.24
N THR A 140 21.50 -13.12 9.97
CA THR A 140 20.30 -13.97 9.98
C THR A 140 19.59 -13.90 8.62
N VAL A 141 19.45 -12.70 8.05
CA VAL A 141 18.79 -12.51 6.75
C VAL A 141 19.57 -13.18 5.62
N ALA A 142 20.90 -13.11 5.65
CA ALA A 142 21.77 -13.69 4.64
C ALA A 142 21.58 -15.20 4.44
N GLN A 143 21.22 -15.93 5.51
CA GLN A 143 20.97 -17.38 5.45
C GLN A 143 19.77 -17.75 4.59
N ALA A 144 18.77 -16.86 4.43
CA ALA A 144 17.62 -17.08 3.55
C ALA A 144 17.83 -16.54 2.13
N GLY A 145 18.99 -15.94 1.83
CA GLY A 145 19.30 -15.34 0.54
C GLY A 145 18.38 -14.16 0.17
N SER A 146 18.25 -13.89 -1.12
CA SER A 146 17.45 -12.78 -1.66
C SER A 146 15.99 -13.13 -1.93
N GLY A 147 15.57 -14.38 -1.74
CA GLY A 147 14.22 -14.86 -2.07
C GLY A 147 13.23 -14.76 -0.91
N ALA A 148 11.97 -15.08 -1.21
CA ALA A 148 10.95 -15.35 -0.22
C ALA A 148 11.24 -16.66 0.52
N VAL A 149 11.00 -16.69 1.84
CA VAL A 149 11.14 -17.91 2.64
C VAL A 149 10.11 -18.96 2.21
N PHE A 150 8.87 -18.52 1.97
CA PHE A 150 7.76 -19.38 1.57
C PHE A 150 7.04 -18.79 0.34
N PRO A 151 6.60 -19.63 -0.61
CA PRO A 151 5.84 -19.22 -1.79
C PRO A 151 4.39 -18.86 -1.39
N VAL A 152 4.23 -17.66 -0.85
CA VAL A 152 2.98 -17.15 -0.28
C VAL A 152 2.67 -15.79 -0.86
N VAL A 153 1.41 -15.51 -1.13
CA VAL A 153 0.94 -14.19 -1.58
C VAL A 153 -0.26 -13.73 -0.77
N ARG A 154 -0.48 -12.41 -0.71
CA ARG A 154 -1.60 -11.82 0.00
C ARG A 154 -2.91 -11.98 -0.77
N ASP A 155 -3.82 -12.75 -0.18
CA ASP A 155 -5.25 -12.72 -0.49
C ASP A 155 -6.03 -13.11 0.78
N PRO A 156 -6.55 -12.12 1.54
CA PRO A 156 -7.23 -12.41 2.80
C PRO A 156 -8.56 -13.15 2.61
N THR A 157 -9.15 -13.11 1.42
CA THR A 157 -10.41 -13.79 1.11
C THR A 157 -10.20 -15.28 0.86
N ARG A 158 -9.00 -15.65 0.40
CA ARG A 158 -8.60 -17.04 0.10
C ARG A 158 -7.61 -17.61 1.12
N ARG A 159 -7.41 -16.92 2.25
CA ARG A 159 -6.41 -17.30 3.26
C ARG A 159 -6.44 -18.80 3.60
N GLY A 160 -5.28 -19.45 3.54
CA GLY A 160 -5.10 -20.88 3.80
C GLY A 160 -5.38 -21.79 2.60
N GLN A 161 -5.88 -21.27 1.48
CA GLN A 161 -6.06 -22.05 0.26
C GLN A 161 -4.76 -22.10 -0.55
N LEU A 162 -4.50 -23.26 -1.17
CA LEU A 162 -3.51 -23.39 -2.22
C LEU A 162 -4.06 -22.79 -3.53
N GLY A 163 -3.16 -22.29 -4.36
CA GLY A 163 -3.48 -21.84 -5.70
C GLY A 163 -2.28 -21.84 -6.62
N GLU A 164 -2.54 -21.38 -7.82
CA GLU A 164 -1.55 -21.24 -8.88
C GLU A 164 -1.61 -19.82 -9.42
N LEU A 165 -0.45 -19.20 -9.61
CA LEU A 165 -0.31 -17.91 -10.25
C LEU A 165 -0.41 -18.05 -11.78
N PRO A 166 -0.65 -16.95 -12.53
CA PRO A 166 -0.74 -17.02 -13.99
C PRO A 166 0.50 -17.58 -14.70
N ASP A 167 1.66 -17.56 -14.05
CA ASP A 167 2.93 -18.10 -14.55
C ASP A 167 3.15 -19.58 -14.17
N GLY A 168 2.15 -20.24 -13.57
CA GLY A 168 2.18 -21.65 -13.18
C GLY A 168 2.79 -21.92 -11.80
N ARG A 169 3.30 -20.89 -11.10
CA ARG A 169 3.86 -21.08 -9.76
C ARG A 169 2.77 -21.38 -8.73
N LYS A 170 2.96 -22.44 -7.95
CA LYS A 170 2.10 -22.79 -6.82
C LYS A 170 2.36 -21.85 -5.64
N VAL A 171 1.29 -21.38 -5.02
CA VAL A 171 1.35 -20.49 -3.86
C VAL A 171 0.30 -20.86 -2.82
N LEU A 172 0.52 -20.43 -1.58
CA LEU A 172 -0.53 -20.36 -0.57
C LEU A 172 -1.01 -18.92 -0.40
N PHE A 173 -2.32 -18.72 -0.30
CA PHE A 173 -2.92 -17.40 -0.06
C PHE A 173 -2.95 -17.07 1.43
N ASP A 174 -2.59 -15.83 1.79
CA ASP A 174 -2.42 -15.42 3.19
C ASP A 174 -2.96 -14.00 3.47
N ASP A 175 -3.17 -13.69 4.74
CA ASP A 175 -3.65 -12.42 5.30
C ASP A 175 -2.62 -11.71 6.20
N ASN A 176 -1.33 -12.11 6.10
CA ASN A 176 -0.12 -11.62 6.81
C ASN A 176 0.35 -12.50 7.99
N ALA A 177 -0.24 -13.68 8.19
CA ALA A 177 0.22 -14.60 9.23
C ALA A 177 1.58 -15.22 8.89
N THR A 178 1.80 -15.70 7.65
CA THR A 178 3.10 -16.31 7.30
C THR A 178 4.25 -15.31 7.38
N PRO A 179 4.17 -14.07 6.84
CA PRO A 179 5.22 -13.07 7.06
C PRO A 179 5.47 -12.77 8.55
N THR A 180 4.42 -12.76 9.38
CA THR A 180 4.54 -12.59 10.84
C THR A 180 5.29 -13.76 11.48
N ASP A 181 4.90 -15.00 11.16
CA ASP A 181 5.55 -16.20 11.70
C ASP A 181 7.03 -16.22 11.30
N VAL A 182 7.34 -15.99 10.02
CA VAL A 182 8.71 -15.94 9.47
C VAL A 182 9.58 -14.92 10.21
N PHE A 183 9.10 -13.68 10.37
CA PHE A 183 9.86 -12.65 11.09
C PHE A 183 10.12 -13.04 12.54
N LEU A 184 9.09 -13.54 13.24
CA LEU A 184 9.20 -13.93 14.65
C LEU A 184 10.17 -15.11 14.84
N TRP A 185 10.12 -16.10 13.95
CA TRP A 185 11.01 -17.24 13.99
C TRP A 185 12.45 -16.81 13.70
N ALA A 186 12.68 -15.94 12.72
CA ALA A 186 14.00 -15.41 12.39
C ALA A 186 14.56 -14.52 13.50
N ALA A 187 13.70 -13.82 14.24
CA ALA A 187 14.10 -13.06 15.43
C ALA A 187 14.31 -13.94 16.67
N ASN A 188 13.90 -15.21 16.63
CA ASN A 188 13.71 -16.08 17.78
C ASN A 188 12.92 -15.40 18.93
N ARG A 189 11.81 -14.74 18.58
CA ARG A 189 10.93 -14.00 19.52
C ARG A 189 9.48 -14.45 19.38
N ILE A 190 8.66 -14.01 20.34
CA ILE A 190 7.19 -14.09 20.27
C ILE A 190 6.60 -12.72 19.93
N LYS A 191 5.35 -12.70 19.44
CA LYS A 191 4.64 -11.46 19.16
C LYS A 191 4.29 -10.74 20.46
N GLY A 192 4.81 -9.52 20.64
CA GLY A 192 4.39 -8.63 21.71
C GLY A 192 2.99 -8.03 21.46
N PRO A 193 2.37 -7.43 22.49
CA PRO A 193 1.16 -6.63 22.29
C PRO A 193 1.44 -5.42 21.40
N ASP A 194 0.42 -4.95 20.68
CA ASP A 194 0.43 -3.68 19.94
C ASP A 194 1.60 -3.48 18.97
N VAL A 195 2.03 -4.55 18.30
CA VAL A 195 2.99 -4.49 17.20
C VAL A 195 2.38 -4.96 15.88
N GLN A 196 2.94 -4.45 14.79
CA GLN A 196 2.58 -4.82 13.43
C GLN A 196 3.84 -5.17 12.63
N PHE A 197 3.71 -6.17 11.77
CA PHE A 197 4.75 -6.58 10.82
C PHE A 197 4.41 -5.99 9.46
N ASN A 198 5.32 -5.17 8.94
CA ASN A 198 5.12 -4.36 7.75
C ASN A 198 6.09 -4.77 6.65
N HIS A 199 5.63 -4.62 5.41
CA HIS A 199 6.45 -4.77 4.23
C HIS A 199 7.11 -3.43 3.88
N VAL A 200 8.43 -3.44 3.68
CA VAL A 200 9.20 -2.25 3.27
C VAL A 200 8.87 -1.86 1.82
N TRP A 201 8.66 -2.87 0.97
CA TRP A 201 8.16 -2.71 -0.40
C TRP A 201 6.76 -3.32 -0.50
N SER A 202 5.79 -2.51 -0.94
CA SER A 202 4.38 -2.89 -1.06
C SER A 202 4.11 -3.84 -2.23
N ARG A 203 4.63 -5.07 -2.13
CA ARG A 203 4.53 -6.14 -3.14
C ARG A 203 3.76 -7.34 -2.61
N SER A 204 2.56 -7.08 -2.14
CA SER A 204 1.78 -8.08 -1.42
C SER A 204 1.34 -9.29 -2.27
N LYS A 205 1.35 -9.17 -3.60
CA LYS A 205 1.02 -10.25 -4.55
C LYS A 205 2.24 -10.89 -5.20
N ASP A 206 3.44 -10.46 -4.82
CA ASP A 206 4.69 -10.97 -5.36
C ASP A 206 5.16 -12.16 -4.50
N PRO A 207 5.16 -13.39 -5.05
CA PRO A 207 5.57 -14.57 -4.29
C PRO A 207 7.06 -14.54 -3.91
N ASP A 208 7.88 -13.73 -4.58
CA ASP A 208 9.34 -13.69 -4.38
C ASP A 208 9.75 -12.70 -3.29
N SER A 209 8.84 -11.82 -2.85
CA SER A 209 9.15 -10.81 -1.84
C SER A 209 8.20 -10.77 -0.65
N TYR A 210 7.02 -11.40 -0.71
CA TYR A 210 6.01 -11.26 0.35
C TYR A 210 6.44 -11.85 1.71
N THR A 211 7.22 -12.92 1.73
CA THR A 211 7.77 -13.52 2.96
C THR A 211 9.29 -13.38 3.05
N ALA A 212 9.90 -12.57 2.19
CA ALA A 212 11.34 -12.38 2.17
C ALA A 212 11.78 -11.56 3.39
N LEU A 213 12.80 -12.05 4.13
CA LEU A 213 13.23 -11.44 5.38
C LEU A 213 13.70 -9.99 5.22
N TRP A 214 14.37 -9.68 4.12
CA TRP A 214 14.82 -8.32 3.79
C TRP A 214 13.65 -7.35 3.60
N ASN A 215 12.46 -7.84 3.22
CA ASN A 215 11.28 -7.02 2.98
C ASN A 215 10.45 -6.78 4.25
N LEU A 216 10.85 -7.29 5.41
CA LEU A 216 10.02 -7.25 6.63
C LEU A 216 10.66 -6.40 7.73
N CYS A 217 9.81 -5.68 8.45
CA CYS A 217 10.16 -4.99 9.70
C CYS A 217 9.00 -5.06 10.70
N CYS A 218 9.31 -4.85 11.97
CA CYS A 218 8.32 -4.78 13.04
C CYS A 218 8.27 -3.37 13.62
N THR A 219 7.06 -2.82 13.80
CA THR A 219 6.84 -1.49 14.40
C THR A 219 5.76 -1.58 15.47
N PRO A 220 5.71 -0.62 16.42
CA PRO A 220 4.51 -0.37 17.18
C PRO A 220 3.31 -0.12 16.25
N ALA A 221 2.15 -0.67 16.60
CA ALA A 221 0.94 -0.59 15.79
C ALA A 221 0.50 0.86 15.54
N PHE A 222 0.70 1.75 16.52
CA PHE A 222 0.37 3.16 16.40
C PHE A 222 1.28 3.93 15.43
N LEU A 223 2.48 3.40 15.10
CA LEU A 223 3.36 3.94 14.06
C LEU A 223 3.24 3.20 12.72
N ALA A 224 2.70 1.99 12.72
CA ALA A 224 2.73 1.08 11.57
C ALA A 224 2.14 1.70 10.30
N LYS A 225 1.09 2.52 10.42
CA LYS A 225 0.49 3.15 9.25
C LYS A 225 1.44 4.10 8.52
N THR A 226 2.38 4.72 9.22
CA THR A 226 3.36 5.61 8.59
C THR A 226 4.28 4.88 7.60
N SER A 227 4.46 3.55 7.76
CA SER A 227 5.30 2.73 6.89
C SER A 227 4.81 2.64 5.45
N ASP A 228 3.53 2.93 5.18
CA ASP A 228 2.96 2.97 3.83
C ASP A 228 2.36 4.32 3.44
N SER A 229 2.15 5.23 4.39
CA SER A 229 1.45 6.51 4.15
C SER A 229 2.31 7.74 4.31
N HIS A 230 3.47 7.67 5.00
CA HIS A 230 4.33 8.84 5.22
C HIS A 230 5.56 8.79 4.29
N PRO A 231 5.71 9.72 3.32
CA PRO A 231 6.75 9.64 2.29
C PRO A 231 8.19 9.53 2.82
N GLY A 232 8.53 10.31 3.85
CA GLY A 232 9.87 10.27 4.46
C GLY A 232 10.17 8.93 5.14
N VAL A 233 9.23 8.41 5.94
CA VAL A 233 9.28 7.07 6.53
C VAL A 233 9.44 5.98 5.46
N VAL A 234 8.61 6.00 4.41
CA VAL A 234 8.71 5.03 3.31
C VAL A 234 10.10 5.05 2.67
N SER A 235 10.63 6.24 2.42
CA SER A 235 11.96 6.43 1.83
C SER A 235 13.07 5.88 2.73
N MET A 236 13.07 6.23 4.02
CA MET A 236 14.11 5.77 4.95
C MET A 236 14.02 4.27 5.24
N LEU A 237 12.84 3.66 5.29
CA LEU A 237 12.70 2.22 5.53
C LEU A 237 13.23 1.42 4.34
N ARG A 238 12.97 1.89 3.11
CA ARG A 238 13.54 1.29 1.89
C ARG A 238 15.05 1.43 1.85
N TYR A 239 15.57 2.62 2.14
CA TYR A 239 17.01 2.81 2.22
C TYR A 239 17.62 1.96 3.33
N ARG A 240 17.03 1.90 4.53
CA ARG A 240 17.51 1.08 5.65
C ARG A 240 17.60 -0.40 5.30
N SER A 241 16.56 -0.95 4.68
CA SER A 241 16.59 -2.34 4.26
C SER A 241 17.67 -2.60 3.19
N TYR A 242 17.80 -1.70 2.21
CA TYR A 242 18.86 -1.80 1.20
C TYR A 242 20.27 -1.67 1.79
N ASP A 243 20.47 -0.74 2.73
CA ASP A 243 21.71 -0.49 3.47
C ASP A 243 22.12 -1.69 4.33
N LEU A 244 21.15 -2.39 4.92
CA LEU A 244 21.40 -3.59 5.73
C LEU A 244 21.66 -4.85 4.90
N TYR A 245 20.92 -5.04 3.82
CA TYR A 245 20.85 -6.36 3.15
C TYR A 245 21.34 -6.35 1.70
N GLY A 246 21.44 -5.19 1.06
CA GLY A 246 21.85 -5.08 -0.35
C GLY A 246 20.86 -5.67 -1.36
N VAL A 247 19.68 -6.10 -0.92
CA VAL A 247 18.66 -6.74 -1.77
C VAL A 247 17.61 -5.73 -2.21
N LEU A 248 17.17 -5.84 -3.46
CA LEU A 248 16.09 -5.07 -4.04
C LEU A 248 15.06 -6.01 -4.66
N PRO A 249 13.77 -5.64 -4.64
CA PRO A 249 12.80 -6.31 -5.47
C PRO A 249 13.13 -6.17 -6.96
N GLU A 250 12.77 -7.16 -7.77
CA GLU A 250 13.03 -7.16 -9.22
C GLU A 250 12.47 -5.89 -9.90
N GLY A 251 13.28 -5.27 -10.76
CA GLY A 251 12.90 -4.07 -11.51
C GLY A 251 12.86 -2.77 -10.71
N VAL A 252 13.31 -2.77 -9.44
CA VAL A 252 13.39 -1.56 -8.61
C VAL A 252 14.81 -1.00 -8.64
N GLY A 253 14.95 0.28 -8.99
CA GLY A 253 16.21 1.01 -8.82
C GLY A 253 16.54 1.23 -7.34
N GLY A 254 17.84 1.31 -7.01
CA GLY A 254 18.28 1.52 -5.64
C GLY A 254 17.67 2.76 -4.98
N PRO A 255 17.21 2.68 -3.72
CA PRO A 255 16.65 3.83 -3.03
C PRO A 255 17.72 4.91 -2.80
N LEU A 256 17.33 6.17 -2.95
CA LEU A 256 18.21 7.28 -2.60
C LEU A 256 18.35 7.38 -1.09
N ARG A 257 19.57 7.65 -0.62
CA ARG A 257 19.83 7.94 0.79
C ARG A 257 19.12 9.23 1.21
N PRO A 258 18.21 9.21 2.21
CA PRO A 258 17.65 10.43 2.75
C PRO A 258 18.73 11.31 3.37
N GLY A 259 18.65 12.63 3.18
CA GLY A 259 19.71 13.57 3.60
C GLY A 259 20.04 13.49 5.10
N HIS A 260 19.02 13.41 5.95
CA HIS A 260 19.16 13.31 7.42
C HIS A 260 19.29 11.85 7.91
N TYR A 261 19.45 10.85 7.03
CA TYR A 261 19.47 9.45 7.45
C TYR A 261 20.60 9.14 8.45
N GLY A 262 21.74 9.81 8.32
CA GLY A 262 22.87 9.64 9.24
C GLY A 262 22.60 10.13 10.67
N GLU A 263 21.55 10.92 10.88
CA GLU A 263 21.14 11.45 12.19
C GLU A 263 20.13 10.54 12.89
N LEU A 264 19.56 9.55 12.16
CA LEU A 264 18.56 8.64 12.70
C LEU A 264 19.20 7.59 13.60
N THR A 265 18.64 7.40 14.79
CA THR A 265 18.98 6.29 15.67
C THR A 265 17.98 5.16 15.46
N TRP A 266 18.46 3.97 15.10
CA TRP A 266 17.62 2.81 14.83
C TRP A 266 17.42 1.94 16.08
N ALA A 267 16.25 1.30 16.18
CA ALA A 267 16.01 0.29 17.21
C ALA A 267 17.04 -0.85 17.12
N ALA A 268 17.35 -1.45 18.27
CA ALA A 268 18.22 -2.62 18.33
C ALA A 268 17.62 -3.80 17.54
N MET A 269 18.47 -4.46 16.75
CA MET A 269 18.12 -5.71 16.07
C MET A 269 18.09 -6.86 17.11
N PRO A 270 17.28 -7.91 16.89
CA PRO A 270 17.42 -9.12 17.67
C PRO A 270 18.83 -9.72 17.47
N PRO A 271 19.33 -10.52 18.43
CA PRO A 271 20.58 -11.25 18.25
C PRO A 271 20.56 -12.09 16.97
N THR A 272 21.75 -12.30 16.40
CA THR A 272 21.94 -13.22 15.28
C THR A 272 21.42 -14.61 15.64
N VAL A 273 20.84 -15.29 14.65
CA VAL A 273 20.50 -16.71 14.71
C VAL A 273 21.53 -17.46 13.91
N ASP A 274 22.26 -18.39 14.53
CA ASP A 274 23.38 -19.08 13.88
C ASP A 274 22.93 -20.10 12.82
N ASP A 275 21.81 -20.78 13.07
CA ASP A 275 21.23 -21.79 12.17
C ASP A 275 19.72 -21.52 11.99
N LEU A 276 19.41 -20.69 11.00
CA LEU A 276 18.05 -20.28 10.67
C LEU A 276 17.20 -21.46 10.22
N GLU A 277 17.77 -22.39 9.45
CA GLU A 277 17.06 -23.56 8.95
C GLU A 277 16.61 -24.44 10.11
N ALA A 278 17.51 -24.77 11.05
CA ALA A 278 17.18 -25.58 12.22
C ALA A 278 16.09 -24.92 13.07
N VAL A 279 16.15 -23.59 13.26
CA VAL A 279 15.10 -22.85 13.98
C VAL A 279 13.77 -22.98 13.25
N PHE A 280 13.71 -22.78 11.93
CA PHE A 280 12.46 -22.88 11.17
C PHE A 280 11.90 -24.30 11.20
N ARG A 281 12.74 -25.34 11.03
CA ARG A 281 12.32 -26.75 11.15
C ARG A 281 11.73 -27.04 12.53
N ALA A 282 12.38 -26.59 13.61
CA ALA A 282 11.88 -26.77 14.97
C ALA A 282 10.52 -26.07 15.16
N ARG A 283 10.38 -24.83 14.68
CA ARG A 283 9.12 -24.06 14.77
C ARG A 283 8.00 -24.72 13.98
N MET A 284 8.26 -25.19 12.76
CA MET A 284 7.26 -25.86 11.93
C MET A 284 6.78 -27.18 12.54
N ARG A 285 7.70 -27.99 13.10
CA ARG A 285 7.35 -29.22 13.85
C ARG A 285 6.50 -28.94 15.09
N SER A 286 6.81 -27.86 15.82
CA SER A 286 6.04 -27.47 17.01
C SER A 286 4.67 -26.89 16.69
N ALA A 287 4.45 -26.43 15.45
CA ALA A 287 3.24 -25.76 15.04
C ALA A 287 2.79 -26.24 13.64
N PRO A 288 2.43 -27.52 13.49
CA PRO A 288 2.22 -28.13 12.17
C PRO A 288 1.02 -27.53 11.42
N LEU A 289 0.04 -26.96 12.12
CA LEU A 289 -1.15 -26.37 11.52
C LEU A 289 -0.97 -24.90 11.08
N ARG A 290 0.18 -24.28 11.36
CA ARG A 290 0.47 -22.92 10.88
C ARG A 290 0.59 -22.93 9.35
N ARG A 291 0.16 -21.84 8.71
CA ARG A 291 0.23 -21.71 7.24
C ARG A 291 1.65 -21.86 6.70
N ALA A 292 2.64 -21.29 7.39
CA ALA A 292 4.07 -21.49 7.11
C ALA A 292 4.45 -22.99 7.05
N SER A 293 4.03 -23.77 8.04
CA SER A 293 4.29 -25.22 8.10
C SER A 293 3.53 -25.99 7.01
N VAL A 294 2.29 -25.59 6.71
CA VAL A 294 1.48 -26.21 5.64
C VAL A 294 2.11 -25.95 4.27
N VAL A 295 2.52 -24.71 3.96
CA VAL A 295 3.14 -24.39 2.65
C VAL A 295 4.48 -25.10 2.48
N ALA A 296 5.29 -25.21 3.55
CA ALA A 296 6.54 -25.97 3.52
C ALA A 296 6.33 -27.43 3.09
N ARG A 297 5.33 -28.11 3.67
CA ARG A 297 5.02 -29.52 3.36
C ARG A 297 4.31 -29.76 2.04
N THR A 298 3.67 -28.74 1.47
CA THR A 298 2.81 -28.90 0.28
C THR A 298 3.41 -28.32 -0.99
N ILE A 299 4.22 -27.27 -0.88
CA ILE A 299 4.88 -26.62 -2.01
C ILE A 299 6.40 -26.66 -1.83
N GLY A 300 6.88 -26.28 -0.64
CA GLY A 300 8.30 -26.10 -0.35
C GLY A 300 8.59 -24.74 0.25
N TRP A 301 9.87 -24.48 0.49
CA TRP A 301 10.39 -23.28 1.14
C TRP A 301 11.86 -23.11 0.80
N VAL A 302 12.48 -22.00 1.20
CA VAL A 302 13.84 -21.62 0.76
C VAL A 302 14.93 -22.66 1.07
N PHE A 303 14.71 -23.56 2.04
CA PHE A 303 15.63 -24.64 2.41
C PHE A 303 15.17 -26.03 1.92
N SER A 304 14.28 -26.09 0.91
CA SER A 304 13.88 -27.34 0.28
C SER A 304 13.61 -27.19 -1.22
N ASP A 305 14.06 -28.18 -2.02
CA ASP A 305 13.85 -28.24 -3.49
C ASP A 305 12.42 -28.68 -3.89
N GLY A 306 11.44 -28.47 -3.01
CA GLY A 306 10.06 -28.93 -3.19
C GLY A 306 9.36 -29.19 -1.85
N PRO A 307 8.23 -29.93 -1.86
CA PRO A 307 7.49 -30.25 -0.64
C PRO A 307 8.37 -30.96 0.39
N ASP A 308 8.50 -30.38 1.58
CA ASP A 308 9.36 -30.92 2.64
C ASP A 308 8.56 -31.92 3.50
N ILE A 309 8.52 -33.17 3.04
CA ILE A 309 7.76 -34.26 3.67
C ILE A 309 8.33 -34.73 5.02
N ALA A 310 9.52 -34.26 5.41
CA ALA A 310 10.17 -34.62 6.67
C ALA A 310 9.75 -33.72 7.86
N LEU A 311 8.88 -32.73 7.61
CA LEU A 311 8.32 -31.79 8.60
C LEU A 311 7.02 -32.26 9.25
#